data_AF-A0A3R1AAW3-F1
#
_entry.id   AF-A0A3R1AAW3-F1
#
_cell.length_a   1.000
_cell.length_b   1.000
_cell.length_c   1.000
_cell.angle_alpha   90.00
_cell.angle_beta   90.00
_cell.angle_gamma   90.00
#
_symmetry.space_group_name_H-M   'P 1'
#
loop_
_entity.id
_entity.type
_entity.pdbx_description
1 polymer ?
#
loop_
_entity_poly.entity_id
_entity_poly.type
_entity_poly.pdbx_seq_one_letter_code
_entity_poly.pdbx_strand_id
1 'polypeptide(L)'
;MNIGGTGIASFVSLMLCILIAFMFMQAEDAAQRRLAREAATLPDVRVIGKITESEPVNDNTVRLRLDDGTTLTLETRDSIPASVTAVLRRTDETSRDQKDWLCLKALSTTNTKCYRLPGDLF
;
A
#
# COMPACT_ATOMS: atom_id res chain seq x y z
N MET A 1 -19.12 20.06 44.24
CA MET A 1 -18.84 18.72 43.69
C MET A 1 -19.67 18.55 42.42
N ASN A 2 -19.08 18.77 41.24
CA ASN A 2 -19.71 18.49 39.95
C ASN A 2 -18.89 17.41 39.24
N ILE A 3 -19.19 16.14 39.54
CA ILE A 3 -18.50 14.97 38.96
C ILE A 3 -19.26 14.45 37.70
N GLY A 4 -20.36 15.11 37.28
CA GLY A 4 -21.21 14.64 36.18
C GLY A 4 -20.80 15.06 34.76
N GLY A 5 -19.85 15.99 34.59
CA GLY A 5 -19.54 16.58 33.27
C GLY A 5 -18.39 15.93 32.49
N THR A 6 -17.48 15.24 33.18
CA THR A 6 -16.24 14.69 32.59
C THR A 6 -16.45 13.33 31.91
N GLY A 7 -17.39 12.51 32.39
CA GLY A 7 -17.68 11.20 31.79
C GLY A 7 -18.29 11.32 30.40
N ILE A 8 -19.33 12.15 30.24
CA ILE A 8 -20.09 12.27 28.99
C ILE A 8 -19.24 12.89 27.86
N ALA A 9 -18.44 13.92 28.19
CA ALA A 9 -17.52 14.53 27.22
C ALA A 9 -16.47 13.53 26.72
N SER A 10 -15.98 12.65 27.59
CA SER A 10 -15.03 11.58 27.24
C SER A 10 -15.66 10.53 26.32
N PHE A 11 -16.90 10.09 26.59
CA PHE A 11 -17.61 9.16 25.72
C PHE A 11 -17.90 9.73 24.33
N VAL A 12 -18.32 11.00 24.25
CA VAL A 12 -18.57 11.68 22.97
C VAL A 12 -17.27 11.83 22.17
N SER A 13 -16.17 12.21 22.82
CA SER A 13 -14.87 12.31 22.14
C SER A 13 -14.39 10.94 21.63
N LEU A 14 -14.60 9.87 22.41
CA LEU A 14 -14.18 8.53 22.02
C LEU A 14 -15.04 7.98 20.88
N MET A 15 -16.36 8.20 20.92
CA MET A 15 -17.27 7.89 19.80
C MET A 15 -16.88 8.65 18.52
N LEU A 16 -16.53 9.94 18.64
CA LEU A 16 -16.06 10.73 17.51
C LEU A 16 -14.77 10.17 16.92
N CYS A 17 -13.80 9.79 17.75
CA CYS A 17 -12.56 9.14 17.29
C CYS A 17 -12.82 7.83 16.55
N ILE A 18 -13.75 6.99 17.05
CA ILE A 18 -14.12 5.74 16.39
C ILE A 18 -14.77 6.02 15.02
N LEU A 19 -15.68 6.99 14.94
CA LEU A 19 -16.31 7.37 13.68
C LEU A 19 -15.29 7.91 12.67
N ILE A 20 -14.34 8.73 13.11
CA ILE A 20 -13.25 9.23 12.25
C ILE A 20 -12.42 8.05 11.74
N ALA A 21 -11.97 7.15 12.61
CA ALA A 21 -11.21 5.96 12.21
C ALA A 21 -11.99 5.09 11.20
N PHE A 22 -13.29 4.92 11.41
CA PHE A 22 -14.16 4.16 10.52
C PHE A 22 -14.29 4.81 9.14
N MET A 23 -14.46 6.13 9.08
CA MET A 23 -14.51 6.88 7.82
C MET A 23 -13.19 6.76 7.05
N PHE A 24 -12.04 6.82 7.74
CA PHE A 24 -10.73 6.62 7.11
C PHE A 24 -10.57 5.19 6.56
N MET A 25 -10.95 4.16 7.32
CA MET A 25 -10.92 2.77 6.84
C MET A 25 -11.76 2.58 5.58
N GLN A 26 -12.98 3.12 5.54
CA GLN A 26 -13.82 3.02 4.34
C GLN A 26 -13.24 3.76 3.12
N ALA A 27 -12.59 4.90 3.34
CA ALA A 27 -11.96 5.66 2.26
C ALA A 27 -10.77 4.88 1.65
N GLU A 28 -9.95 4.24 2.49
CA GLU A 28 -8.87 3.36 2.03
C GLU A 28 -9.41 2.16 1.25
N ASP A 29 -10.42 1.47 1.77
CA ASP A 29 -11.06 0.33 1.10
C ASP A 29 -11.61 0.71 -0.29
N ALA A 30 -12.26 1.88 -0.37
CA ALA A 30 -12.80 2.39 -1.63
C ALA A 30 -11.68 2.70 -2.64
N ALA A 31 -10.58 3.30 -2.19
CA ALA A 31 -9.43 3.60 -3.03
C ALA A 31 -8.74 2.32 -3.53
N GLN A 32 -8.59 1.32 -2.66
CA GLN A 32 -8.00 0.03 -3.02
C GLN A 32 -8.87 -0.74 -4.02
N ARG A 33 -10.20 -0.72 -3.86
CA ARG A 33 -11.13 -1.32 -4.84
C ARG A 33 -11.08 -0.62 -6.20
N ARG A 34 -10.95 0.71 -6.22
CA ARG A 34 -10.76 1.46 -7.48
C ARG A 34 -9.46 1.05 -8.17
N LEU A 35 -8.38 0.94 -7.41
CA LEU A 35 -7.08 0.51 -7.92
C LEU A 35 -7.12 -0.91 -8.50
N ALA A 36 -7.76 -1.84 -7.78
CA ALA A 36 -7.95 -3.21 -8.25
C ALA A 36 -8.79 -3.26 -9.54
N ARG A 37 -9.81 -2.41 -9.66
CA ARG A 37 -10.62 -2.29 -10.88
C ARG A 37 -9.82 -1.71 -12.04
N GLU A 38 -9.02 -0.67 -11.82
CA GLU A 38 -8.11 -0.10 -12.84
C GLU A 38 -7.10 -1.15 -13.32
N ALA A 39 -6.48 -1.88 -12.38
CA ALA A 39 -5.56 -2.96 -12.69
C ALA A 39 -6.25 -4.07 -13.49
N ALA A 40 -7.46 -4.50 -13.11
CA ALA A 40 -8.20 -5.53 -13.84
C ALA A 40 -8.53 -5.16 -15.30
N THR A 41 -8.51 -3.86 -15.65
CA THR A 41 -8.71 -3.40 -17.03
C THR A 41 -7.43 -3.33 -17.86
N LEU A 42 -6.26 -3.48 -17.23
CA LEU A 42 -4.94 -3.47 -17.87
C LEU A 42 -4.33 -4.87 -17.73
N PRO A 43 -4.24 -5.68 -18.79
CA PRO A 43 -3.80 -7.09 -18.70
C PRO A 43 -2.39 -7.23 -18.09
N ASP A 44 -1.58 -6.18 -18.19
CA ASP A 44 -0.19 -6.16 -17.72
C ASP A 44 -0.04 -5.53 -16.33
N VAL A 45 -1.14 -5.28 -15.61
CA VAL A 45 -1.13 -4.68 -14.27
C VAL A 45 -1.89 -5.55 -13.28
N ARG A 46 -1.23 -5.95 -12.19
CA ARG A 46 -1.81 -6.76 -11.13
C ARG A 46 -1.55 -6.14 -9.76
N VAL A 47 -2.60 -5.87 -9.00
CA VAL A 47 -2.44 -5.50 -7.58
C VAL A 47 -2.04 -6.75 -6.80
N ILE A 48 -0.95 -6.68 -6.03
CA ILE A 48 -0.43 -7.83 -5.28
C ILE A 48 -0.62 -7.71 -3.77
N GLY A 49 -0.81 -6.50 -3.23
CA GLY A 49 -1.11 -6.34 -1.80
C GLY A 49 -0.80 -4.96 -1.25
N LYS A 50 -1.07 -4.75 0.04
CA LYS A 50 -0.68 -3.55 0.79
C LYS A 50 0.59 -3.85 1.59
N ILE A 51 1.55 -2.93 1.57
CA ILE A 51 2.77 -3.06 2.38
C ILE A 51 2.40 -2.85 3.85
N THR A 52 2.65 -3.85 4.67
CA THR A 52 2.45 -3.83 6.12
C THR A 52 3.72 -3.44 6.86
N GLU A 53 4.88 -3.92 6.38
CA GLU A 53 6.18 -3.68 6.99
C GLU A 53 7.23 -3.36 5.92
N SER A 54 8.21 -2.52 6.27
CA SER A 54 9.29 -2.09 5.39
C SER A 54 10.57 -2.00 6.22
N GLU A 55 11.51 -2.90 5.97
CA GLU A 55 12.74 -3.07 6.74
C GLU A 55 13.96 -2.90 5.83
N PRO A 56 14.89 -1.97 6.14
CA PRO A 56 16.15 -1.89 5.42
C PRO A 56 17.02 -3.11 5.76
N VAL A 57 17.41 -3.87 4.74
CA VAL A 57 18.35 -5.00 4.87
C VAL A 57 19.80 -4.50 4.78
N ASN A 58 20.05 -3.53 3.89
CA ASN A 58 21.32 -2.81 3.75
C ASN A 58 21.06 -1.44 3.08
N ASP A 59 22.12 -0.66 2.85
CA ASP A 59 22.04 0.71 2.30
C ASP A 59 21.30 0.83 0.96
N ASN A 60 21.22 -0.24 0.18
CA ASN A 60 20.59 -0.26 -1.13
C ASN A 60 19.49 -1.32 -1.24
N THR A 61 19.06 -1.94 -0.14
CA THR A 61 18.10 -3.05 -0.19
C THR A 61 17.07 -2.90 0.91
N VAL A 62 15.80 -2.94 0.53
CA VAL A 62 14.66 -2.91 1.44
C VAL A 62 13.86 -4.20 1.28
N ARG A 63 13.50 -4.80 2.41
CA ARG A 63 12.57 -5.92 2.48
C ARG A 63 11.19 -5.37 2.82
N LEU A 64 10.20 -5.71 2.01
CA LEU A 64 8.82 -5.36 2.22
C LEU A 64 8.02 -6.59 2.59
N ARG A 65 7.08 -6.43 3.50
CA ARG A 65 6.06 -7.43 3.80
C ARG A 65 4.70 -6.95 3.33
N LEU A 66 3.96 -7.81 2.66
CA LEU A 66 2.59 -7.56 2.23
C LEU A 66 1.58 -8.06 3.27
N ASP A 67 0.33 -7.67 3.10
CA ASP A 67 -0.82 -8.05 3.95
C ASP A 67 -1.19 -9.53 3.84
N ASP A 68 -0.89 -10.18 2.72
CA ASP A 68 -1.01 -11.64 2.55
C ASP A 68 0.15 -12.44 3.18
N GLY A 69 1.14 -11.75 3.76
CA GLY A 69 2.34 -12.33 4.36
C GLY A 69 3.50 -12.54 3.38
N THR A 70 3.31 -12.25 2.09
CA THR A 70 4.37 -12.32 1.07
C THR A 70 5.49 -11.34 1.39
N THR A 71 6.74 -11.77 1.21
CA THR A 71 7.93 -10.93 1.40
C THR A 71 8.57 -10.61 0.06
N LEU A 72 8.79 -9.32 -0.21
CA LEU A 72 9.45 -8.82 -1.40
C LEU A 72 10.78 -8.19 -1.02
N THR A 73 11.80 -8.34 -1.86
CA THR A 73 13.09 -7.66 -1.69
C THR A 73 13.30 -6.72 -2.86
N LEU A 74 13.61 -5.46 -2.55
CA LEU A 74 13.82 -4.40 -3.53
C LEU A 74 15.19 -3.80 -3.38
N GLU A 75 15.90 -3.65 -4.49
CA GLU A 75 17.13 -2.87 -4.54
C GLU A 75 16.77 -1.39 -4.67
N THR A 76 16.76 -0.67 -3.55
CA THR A 76 16.44 0.75 -3.48
C THR A 76 17.06 1.40 -2.25
N ARG A 77 17.31 2.71 -2.35
CA ARG A 77 17.68 3.59 -1.23
C ARG A 77 16.48 4.36 -0.68
N ASP A 78 15.33 4.24 -1.34
CA ASP A 78 14.13 4.97 -0.95
C ASP A 78 13.56 4.39 0.34
N SER A 79 13.15 5.29 1.25
CA SER A 79 12.29 4.91 2.36
C SER A 79 10.87 4.68 1.85
N ILE A 80 10.41 3.43 1.95
CA ILE A 80 9.07 3.02 1.53
C ILE A 80 8.19 2.95 2.78
N PRO A 81 7.18 3.82 2.93
CA PRO A 81 6.30 3.78 4.09
C PRO A 81 5.37 2.57 4.04
N ALA A 82 5.01 2.06 5.22
CA ALA A 82 3.90 1.13 5.37
C ALA A 82 2.60 1.79 4.89
N SER A 83 1.63 0.96 4.49
CA SER A 83 0.33 1.35 3.92
C SER A 83 0.30 1.74 2.45
N VAL A 84 1.42 1.64 1.74
CA VAL A 84 1.45 1.83 0.28
C VAL A 84 0.98 0.55 -0.42
N THR A 85 0.16 0.69 -1.47
CA THR A 85 -0.29 -0.46 -2.26
C THR A 85 0.77 -0.84 -3.29
N ALA A 86 1.15 -2.10 -3.29
CA ALA A 86 2.06 -2.70 -4.25
C ALA A 86 1.29 -3.20 -5.48
N VAL A 87 1.72 -2.74 -6.65
CA VAL A 87 1.16 -3.10 -7.94
C VAL A 87 2.27 -3.65 -8.81
N LEU A 88 2.13 -4.89 -9.25
CA LEU A 88 3.00 -5.48 -10.26
C LEU A 88 2.56 -4.96 -11.63
N ARG A 89 3.52 -4.47 -12.42
CA ARG A 89 3.32 -4.03 -13.79
C ARG A 89 4.34 -4.72 -14.68
N ARG A 90 3.86 -5.32 -15.76
CA ARG A 90 4.67 -5.85 -16.84
C ARG A 90 4.75 -4.82 -17.96
N THR A 91 5.93 -4.68 -18.58
CA THR A 91 6.13 -3.78 -19.71
C THR A 91 6.20 -4.56 -21.02
N ASP A 92 5.41 -4.14 -22.02
CA ASP A 92 5.20 -4.83 -23.30
C ASP A 92 6.30 -4.60 -24.35
N GLU A 93 7.54 -4.37 -23.91
CA GLU A 93 8.66 -4.21 -24.84
C GLU A 93 9.20 -5.59 -25.23
N THR A 94 8.42 -6.39 -25.96
CA THR A 94 8.81 -7.69 -26.56
C THR A 94 9.23 -8.82 -25.58
N SER A 95 8.98 -10.08 -25.95
CA SER A 95 9.23 -11.25 -25.08
C SER A 95 10.69 -11.43 -24.63
N ARG A 96 11.65 -10.74 -25.26
CA ARG A 96 13.08 -10.78 -24.87
C ARG A 96 13.44 -9.79 -23.78
N ASP A 97 12.68 -8.70 -23.63
CA ASP A 97 12.94 -7.62 -22.66
C ASP A 97 11.79 -7.45 -21.66
N GLN A 98 10.90 -8.45 -21.58
CA GLN A 98 9.81 -8.49 -20.61
C GLN A 98 10.40 -8.41 -19.19
N LYS A 99 10.10 -7.31 -18.51
CA LYS A 99 10.58 -7.01 -17.16
C LYS A 99 9.37 -6.76 -16.28
N ASP A 100 9.38 -7.40 -15.12
CA ASP A 100 8.40 -7.13 -14.09
C ASP A 100 8.86 -5.95 -13.23
N TRP A 101 7.95 -4.99 -13.07
CA TRP A 101 8.15 -3.80 -12.29
C TRP A 101 7.20 -3.81 -11.10
N LEU A 102 7.74 -3.55 -9.91
CA LEU A 102 6.93 -3.24 -8.75
C LEU A 102 6.66 -1.74 -8.69
N CYS A 103 5.46 -1.35 -9.05
CA CYS A 103 4.97 0.01 -8.87
C CYS A 103 4.31 0.15 -7.50
N LEU A 104 4.90 0.97 -6.65
CA LEU A 104 4.36 1.37 -5.36
C LEU A 104 3.51 2.62 -5.54
N LYS A 105 2.21 2.49 -5.28
CA LYS A 105 1.23 3.57 -5.41
C LYS A 105 0.61 3.85 -4.05
N ALA A 106 0.88 5.04 -3.52
CA ALA A 106 0.21 5.51 -2.32
C ALA A 106 -1.21 5.96 -2.71
N LEU A 107 -2.24 5.34 -2.11
CA LEU A 107 -3.65 5.57 -2.47
C LEU A 107 -4.09 7.03 -2.29
N SER A 108 -3.41 7.80 -1.42
CA SER A 108 -3.68 9.21 -1.15
C SER A 108 -3.02 10.18 -2.13
N THR A 109 -2.18 9.70 -3.05
CA THR A 109 -1.41 10.57 -3.97
C THR A 109 -1.44 10.04 -5.40
N THR A 110 -1.19 10.92 -6.37
CA THR A 110 -0.93 10.52 -7.76
C THR A 110 0.49 10.01 -7.97
N ASN A 111 1.35 10.06 -6.94
CA ASN A 111 2.75 9.69 -7.05
C ASN A 111 2.89 8.17 -7.07
N THR A 112 3.39 7.65 -8.18
CA THR A 112 3.66 6.22 -8.38
C THR A 112 5.16 6.08 -8.64
N LYS A 113 5.85 5.32 -7.79
CA LYS A 113 7.25 4.97 -8.01
C LYS A 113 7.34 3.51 -8.44
N CYS A 114 8.08 3.22 -9.50
CA CYS A 114 8.25 1.86 -9.98
C CYS A 114 9.71 1.41 -9.80
N TYR A 115 9.87 0.21 -9.25
CA TYR A 115 11.14 -0.46 -9.02
C TYR A 115 11.21 -1.70 -9.89
N ARG A 116 12.37 -1.98 -10.46
CA ARG A 116 12.56 -3.21 -11.21
C ARG A 116 12.68 -4.38 -10.23
N LEU A 117 11.93 -5.46 -10.47
CA LEU A 117 12.07 -6.68 -9.69
C LEU A 117 13.07 -7.64 -10.37
N PRO A 118 13.95 -8.29 -9.61
CA PRO A 118 14.75 -9.38 -10.13
C PRO A 118 13.90 -10.67 -10.19
N GLY A 119 13.72 -11.22 -11.39
CA GLY A 119 12.95 -12.46 -11.63
C GLY A 119 11.68 -12.24 -12.48
N ASP A 120 11.04 -13.35 -12.85
CA ASP A 120 9.72 -13.39 -13.49
C ASP A 120 8.70 -13.79 -12.42
N LEU A 121 7.70 -12.95 -12.16
CA LEU A 121 6.73 -13.05 -11.05
C LEU A 121 5.31 -13.36 -11.54
N PHE A 122 5.20 -13.79 -12.80
CA PHE A 122 3.96 -14.12 -13.51
C PHE A 122 3.98 -15.55 -14.02
#